data_AF-A0AAV5YZN9-F1
#
_entry.id   AF-A0AAV5YZN9-F1
#
_cell.length_a   1.000
_cell.length_b   1.000
_cell.length_c   1.000
_cell.angle_alpha   90.00
_cell.angle_beta   90.00
_cell.angle_gamma   90.00
#
_symmetry.space_group_name_H-M   'P 1'
#
loop_
_entity.id
_entity.type
_entity.pdbx_description
1 polymer ?
#
loop_
_entity_poly.entity_id
_entity_poly.type
_entity_poly.pdbx_seq_one_letter_code
_entity_poly.pdbx_strand_id
1 'polypeptide(L)'
;MAPTWYSRWDGSQRIDDLDADKLLDAMSDDLLSDGDPWSALRRLFQRGARNPDGANLPGLQDLLNRLRRQRQQQLDRYDLSSVLDDIKQKLDAILKTEREGIDRRVADARERARKGEAPESFREAMERAAAEHRKTLDEMPESPAGRIQGLQNYEFMDPDAHRLFWELMKGLQQQMLQPFLSNMQKALGNMTPQDLERLREMLRDLNRMLQDRAEGRDPDFDAFKQKWGDHFPGAESLDDLLEQIARQAGQMQSLLSSMSGGQRRQLQEMMQSLFMQDERLEAELRQLGMNLSQLMPPPDGRRYNFRGDDDLTMKQAMELMDELRQLDDLERQIQKVRDPNDLEKIDPQQVEQLLGEEAKRDLERLREMTRKLEEAGYLERKGDRLELTARAIRKIGDKALRDIFGHLKRDRFGGHAIERRGAGGDRTDQSKPYEFGDPFLLELRETL
;
A
#
# COMPACT_ATOMS: atom_id res chain seq x y z
N MET A 1 -18.39 38.55 27.92
CA MET A 1 -17.95 37.42 27.08
C MET A 1 -16.48 37.64 26.76
N ALA A 2 -15.61 36.70 27.11
CA ALA A 2 -14.21 36.78 26.73
C ALA A 2 -14.07 36.44 25.23
N PRO A 3 -13.18 37.11 24.48
CA PRO A 3 -12.96 36.81 23.06
C PRO A 3 -12.29 35.44 22.90
N THR A 4 -12.88 34.59 22.07
CA THR A 4 -12.33 33.29 21.67
C THR A 4 -11.35 33.52 20.52
N TRP A 5 -10.12 33.03 20.66
CA TRP A 5 -9.09 33.11 19.63
C TRP A 5 -8.90 31.73 19.01
N TYR A 6 -8.94 31.66 17.68
CA TYR A 6 -8.68 30.43 16.93
C TYR A 6 -7.23 30.43 16.43
N SER A 7 -6.48 29.36 16.73
CA SER A 7 -5.14 29.14 16.19
C SER A 7 -5.18 28.13 15.03
N ARG A 8 -4.12 28.10 14.23
CA ARG A 8 -3.91 27.07 13.21
C ARG A 8 -3.78 25.70 13.90
N TRP A 9 -4.41 24.68 13.29
CA TRP A 9 -4.36 23.30 13.76
C TRP A 9 -2.91 22.79 13.74
N ASP A 10 -2.33 22.58 14.91
CA ASP A 10 -0.94 22.13 15.09
C ASP A 10 -0.86 20.71 15.67
N GLY A 11 -2.00 20.03 15.83
CA GLY A 11 -2.09 18.67 16.31
C GLY A 11 -1.93 18.51 17.83
N SER A 12 -1.71 19.59 18.57
CA SER A 12 -1.61 19.60 20.04
C SER A 12 -2.96 19.75 20.75
N GLN A 13 -4.02 20.07 20.01
CA GLN A 13 -5.37 20.20 20.56
C GLN A 13 -5.91 18.84 20.98
N ARG A 14 -6.24 18.69 22.27
CA ARG A 14 -7.08 17.58 22.76
C ARG A 14 -8.48 17.75 22.19
N ILE A 15 -8.80 16.98 21.17
CA ILE A 15 -10.20 16.75 20.77
C ILE A 15 -10.85 16.02 21.94
N ASP A 16 -11.96 16.55 22.45
CA ASP A 16 -12.70 15.93 23.56
C ASP A 16 -12.86 14.43 23.34
N ASP A 17 -12.52 13.68 24.39
CA ASP A 17 -12.57 12.23 24.42
C ASP A 17 -13.93 11.71 23.96
N LEU A 18 -13.95 10.54 23.32
CA LEU A 18 -15.19 9.84 22.98
C LEU A 18 -15.96 9.51 24.26
N ASP A 19 -16.91 10.35 24.64
CA ASP A 19 -17.77 10.11 25.79
C ASP A 19 -18.66 8.88 25.54
N ALA A 20 -18.69 7.96 26.50
CA ALA A 20 -19.50 6.74 26.44
C ALA A 20 -20.99 7.05 26.24
N ASP A 21 -21.46 8.21 26.73
CA ASP A 21 -22.81 8.70 26.49
C ASP A 21 -23.10 8.93 25.01
N LYS A 22 -22.16 9.58 24.30
CA LYS A 22 -22.29 9.87 22.88
C LYS A 22 -22.19 8.60 22.03
N LEU A 23 -21.37 7.65 22.45
CA LEU A 23 -21.26 6.33 21.80
C LEU A 23 -22.58 5.56 21.92
N LEU A 24 -23.19 5.53 23.11
CA LEU A 24 -24.50 4.91 23.32
C LEU A 24 -25.58 5.61 22.50
N ASP A 25 -25.55 6.94 22.44
CA ASP A 25 -26.50 7.71 21.63
C ASP A 25 -26.36 7.41 20.14
N ALA A 26 -25.13 7.26 19.63
CA ALA A 26 -24.86 6.91 18.24
C ALA A 26 -25.32 5.49 17.87
N MET A 27 -25.36 4.58 18.84
CA MET A 27 -25.86 3.22 18.65
C MET A 27 -27.37 3.09 18.89
N SER A 28 -28.02 4.09 19.50
CA SER A 28 -29.40 3.97 20.01
C SER A 28 -30.40 3.58 18.94
N ASP A 29 -30.31 4.12 17.73
CA ASP A 29 -31.24 3.82 16.64
C ASP A 29 -31.12 2.35 16.19
N ASP A 30 -29.87 1.86 16.06
CA ASP A 30 -29.57 0.48 15.71
C ASP A 30 -29.98 -0.49 16.85
N LEU A 31 -29.84 -0.07 18.11
CA LEU A 31 -30.27 -0.81 19.30
C LEU A 31 -31.79 -0.91 19.43
N LEU A 32 -32.53 0.15 19.06
CA LEU A 32 -33.99 0.15 19.06
C LEU A 32 -34.58 -0.71 17.95
N SER A 33 -33.89 -0.81 16.81
CA SER A 33 -34.30 -1.66 15.69
C SER A 33 -34.16 -3.16 16.02
N ASP A 34 -32.97 -3.58 16.43
CA ASP A 34 -32.63 -5.01 16.48
C ASP A 34 -32.47 -5.56 17.90
N GLY A 35 -32.38 -4.70 18.92
CA GLY A 35 -32.20 -5.08 20.33
C GLY A 35 -30.83 -5.69 20.67
N ASP A 36 -29.99 -5.99 19.68
CA ASP A 36 -28.68 -6.63 19.85
C ASP A 36 -27.53 -5.60 19.93
N PRO A 37 -26.85 -5.48 21.08
CA PRO A 37 -25.73 -4.54 21.26
C PRO A 37 -24.53 -4.86 20.39
N TRP A 38 -24.33 -6.15 20.07
CA TRP A 38 -23.23 -6.58 19.24
C TRP A 38 -23.43 -6.15 17.79
N SER A 39 -24.63 -6.34 17.24
CA SER A 39 -24.99 -5.86 15.91
C SER A 39 -24.88 -4.34 15.77
N ALA A 40 -25.30 -3.58 16.79
CA ALA A 40 -25.14 -2.12 16.82
C ALA A 40 -23.67 -1.69 16.88
N LEU A 41 -22.85 -2.33 17.71
CA LEU A 41 -21.40 -2.08 17.77
C LEU A 41 -20.72 -2.37 16.43
N ARG A 42 -21.04 -3.51 15.82
CA ARG A 42 -20.47 -3.90 14.53
C ARG A 42 -20.80 -2.86 13.45
N ARG A 43 -22.04 -2.37 13.41
CA ARG A 43 -22.44 -1.31 12.47
C ARG A 43 -21.74 0.02 12.75
N LEU A 44 -21.55 0.35 14.03
CA LEU A 44 -20.76 1.51 14.46
C LEU A 44 -19.30 1.40 13.99
N PHE A 45 -18.65 0.25 14.17
CA PHE A 45 -17.28 0.04 13.69
C PHE A 45 -17.18 0.12 12.17
N GLN A 46 -18.14 -0.46 11.45
CA GLN A 46 -18.12 -0.46 9.98
C GLN A 46 -18.35 0.95 9.41
N ARG A 47 -19.39 1.65 9.89
CA ARG A 47 -19.85 2.91 9.30
C ARG A 47 -19.28 4.16 9.97
N GLY A 48 -18.74 4.02 11.17
CA GLY A 48 -18.41 5.15 12.03
C GLY A 48 -19.64 5.73 12.74
N ALA A 49 -19.44 6.79 13.52
CA ALA A 49 -20.49 7.49 14.25
C ALA A 49 -20.69 8.90 13.67
N ARG A 50 -21.94 9.29 13.42
CA ARG A 50 -22.26 10.68 13.10
C ARG A 50 -22.61 11.41 14.38
N ASN A 51 -21.94 12.52 14.65
CA ASN A 51 -22.24 13.36 15.79
C ASN A 51 -23.05 14.58 15.31
N PRO A 52 -24.26 14.85 15.84
CA PRO A 52 -25.05 16.02 15.46
C PRO A 52 -24.35 17.36 15.74
N ASP A 53 -23.50 17.40 16.76
CA ASP A 53 -22.88 18.63 17.28
C ASP A 53 -21.36 18.75 16.97
N GLY A 54 -20.78 17.88 16.12
CA GLY A 54 -19.33 17.90 15.92
C GLY A 54 -18.74 16.93 14.89
N ALA A 55 -17.46 16.58 15.09
CA ALA A 55 -16.68 15.73 14.18
C ALA A 55 -17.28 14.32 14.06
N ASN A 56 -17.41 13.83 12.82
CA ASN A 56 -17.77 12.45 12.54
C ASN A 56 -16.65 11.53 13.02
N LEU A 57 -17.02 10.44 13.68
CA LEU A 57 -16.08 9.38 14.00
C LEU A 57 -15.92 8.48 12.78
N PRO A 58 -14.69 8.32 12.25
CA PRO A 58 -14.44 7.47 11.09
C PRO A 58 -14.66 5.99 11.42
N GLY A 59 -15.24 5.26 10.48
CA GLY A 59 -15.38 3.80 10.57
C GLY A 59 -14.28 3.04 9.83
N LEU A 60 -14.31 1.71 9.92
CA LEU A 60 -13.51 0.83 9.08
C LEU A 60 -13.76 1.06 7.59
N GLN A 61 -14.98 1.45 7.19
CA GLN A 61 -15.25 1.79 5.79
C GLN A 61 -14.46 3.03 5.33
N ASP A 62 -14.23 4.00 6.22
CA ASP A 62 -13.41 5.17 5.91
C ASP A 62 -11.93 4.78 5.76
N LEU A 63 -11.42 3.89 6.62
CA LEU A 63 -10.08 3.32 6.48
C LEU A 63 -9.94 2.53 5.16
N LEU A 64 -10.93 1.70 4.81
CA LEU A 64 -10.97 1.00 3.51
C LEU A 64 -10.98 1.97 2.33
N ASN A 65 -11.72 3.07 2.43
CA ASN A 65 -11.74 4.10 1.41
C ASN A 65 -10.38 4.83 1.31
N ARG A 66 -9.71 5.10 2.44
CA ARG A 66 -8.34 5.65 2.48
C ARG A 66 -7.34 4.69 1.81
N LEU A 67 -7.38 3.40 2.14
CA LEU A 67 -6.54 2.37 1.49
C LEU A 67 -6.70 2.34 -0.03
N ARG A 68 -7.96 2.34 -0.50
CA ARG A 68 -8.25 2.35 -1.94
C ARG A 68 -7.71 3.61 -2.62
N ARG A 69 -7.85 4.78 -1.99
CA ARG A 69 -7.31 6.04 -2.50
C ARG A 69 -5.78 6.02 -2.53
N GLN A 70 -5.13 5.58 -1.45
CA GLN A 70 -3.68 5.46 -1.36
C GLN A 70 -3.14 4.54 -2.46
N ARG A 71 -3.72 3.35 -2.61
CA ARG A 71 -3.39 2.41 -3.69
C ARG A 71 -3.54 3.07 -5.06
N GLN A 72 -4.68 3.72 -5.31
CA GLN A 72 -4.96 4.34 -6.61
C GLN A 72 -3.96 5.47 -6.92
N GLN A 73 -3.62 6.30 -5.93
CA GLN A 73 -2.61 7.35 -6.07
C GLN A 73 -1.24 6.79 -6.47
N GLN A 74 -0.82 5.68 -5.86
CA GLN A 74 0.43 5.02 -6.23
C GLN A 74 0.40 4.50 -7.68
N LEU A 75 -0.71 3.90 -8.11
CA LEU A 75 -0.87 3.37 -9.47
C LEU A 75 -0.98 4.46 -10.54
N ASP A 76 -1.56 5.61 -10.20
CA ASP A 76 -1.73 6.74 -11.12
C ASP A 76 -0.49 7.64 -11.19
N ARG A 77 0.46 7.50 -10.25
CA ARG A 77 1.68 8.28 -10.23
C ARG A 77 2.78 7.67 -11.08
N TYR A 78 3.00 6.37 -10.93
CA TYR A 78 4.18 5.71 -11.50
C TYR A 78 3.88 4.91 -12.77
N ASP A 79 4.88 4.86 -13.64
CA ASP A 79 4.91 3.95 -14.79
C ASP A 79 5.85 2.77 -14.52
N LEU A 80 5.30 1.56 -14.51
CA LEU A 80 6.09 0.33 -14.38
C LEU A 80 6.85 -0.03 -15.67
N SER A 81 6.43 0.55 -16.79
CA SER A 81 6.99 0.26 -18.10
C SER A 81 8.44 0.80 -18.25
N SER A 82 8.73 1.91 -17.55
CA SER A 82 10.03 2.60 -17.46
C SER A 82 11.16 1.78 -16.81
N VAL A 83 10.85 0.72 -16.07
CA VAL A 83 11.85 -0.10 -15.34
C VAL A 83 12.94 -0.67 -16.24
N LEU A 84 12.59 -1.03 -17.47
CA LEU A 84 13.54 -1.53 -18.46
C LEU A 84 14.24 -0.40 -19.22
N ASP A 85 13.72 0.82 -19.17
CA ASP A 85 14.25 1.94 -19.95
C ASP A 85 15.55 2.49 -19.37
N ASP A 86 15.71 2.51 -18.05
CA ASP A 86 17.02 2.81 -17.41
C ASP A 86 18.10 1.82 -17.89
N ILE A 87 17.77 0.54 -18.00
CA ILE A 87 18.70 -0.49 -18.50
C ILE A 87 19.02 -0.26 -19.98
N LYS A 88 18.01 0.05 -20.80
CA LYS A 88 18.22 0.39 -22.22
C LYS A 88 19.16 1.58 -22.36
N GLN A 89 18.92 2.67 -21.62
CA GLN A 89 19.74 3.88 -21.67
C GLN A 89 21.19 3.60 -21.27
N LYS A 90 21.42 2.79 -20.23
CA LYS A 90 22.78 2.37 -19.83
C LYS A 90 23.47 1.53 -20.90
N LEU A 91 22.75 0.60 -21.53
CA LEU A 91 23.27 -0.19 -22.65
C LEU A 91 23.59 0.68 -23.87
N ASP A 92 22.73 1.64 -24.20
CA ASP A 92 22.96 2.60 -25.29
C ASP A 92 24.22 3.44 -25.02
N ALA A 93 24.42 3.88 -23.77
CA ALA A 93 25.64 4.58 -23.37
C ALA A 93 26.89 3.72 -23.55
N ILE A 94 26.85 2.44 -23.14
CA ILE A 94 27.96 1.48 -23.32
C ILE A 94 28.27 1.30 -24.81
N LEU A 95 27.26 1.05 -25.64
CA LEU A 95 27.42 0.87 -27.09
C LEU A 95 27.99 2.13 -27.75
N LYS A 96 27.56 3.31 -27.30
CA LYS A 96 28.09 4.59 -27.77
C LYS A 96 29.56 4.75 -27.40
N THR A 97 29.93 4.49 -26.14
CA THR A 97 31.34 4.56 -25.69
C THR A 97 32.22 3.58 -26.45
N GLU A 98 31.75 2.36 -26.73
CA GLU A 98 32.48 1.40 -27.53
C GLU A 98 32.69 1.90 -28.97
N ARG A 99 31.63 2.43 -29.61
CA ARG A 99 31.74 3.00 -30.97
C ARG A 99 32.76 4.14 -31.03
N GLU A 100 32.71 5.05 -30.08
CA GLU A 100 33.66 6.15 -29.95
C GLU A 100 35.09 5.65 -29.67
N GLY A 101 35.24 4.59 -28.86
CA GLY A 101 36.52 3.94 -28.60
C GLY A 101 37.14 3.27 -29.82
N ILE A 102 36.31 2.58 -30.62
CA ILE A 102 36.71 2.02 -31.92
C ILE A 102 37.20 3.14 -32.84
N ASP A 103 36.46 4.25 -32.94
CA ASP A 103 36.85 5.43 -33.72
C ASP A 103 38.21 5.99 -33.29
N ARG A 104 38.42 6.15 -31.97
CA ARG A 104 39.68 6.64 -31.41
C ARG A 104 40.86 5.72 -31.75
N ARG A 105 40.68 4.40 -31.62
CA ARG A 105 41.74 3.42 -31.93
C ARG A 105 42.08 3.36 -33.41
N VAL A 106 41.09 3.45 -34.29
CA VAL A 106 41.32 3.52 -35.75
C VAL A 106 42.05 4.81 -36.11
N ALA A 107 41.68 5.94 -35.50
CA ALA A 107 42.34 7.22 -35.73
C ALA A 107 43.81 7.19 -35.29
N ASP A 108 44.11 6.66 -34.10
CA ASP A 108 45.48 6.49 -33.59
C ASP A 108 46.31 5.57 -34.51
N ALA A 109 45.74 4.44 -34.96
CA ALA A 109 46.40 3.54 -35.91
C ALA A 109 46.73 4.23 -37.25
N ARG A 110 45.81 5.06 -37.78
CA ARG A 110 46.03 5.86 -38.99
C ARG A 110 47.14 6.89 -38.79
N GLU A 111 47.18 7.55 -37.63
CA GLU A 111 48.19 8.55 -37.33
C GLU A 111 49.59 7.95 -37.20
N ARG A 112 49.72 6.83 -36.48
CA ARG A 112 50.99 6.10 -36.32
C ARG A 112 51.54 5.59 -37.66
N ALA A 113 50.66 5.08 -38.53
CA ALA A 113 51.06 4.67 -39.88
C ALA A 113 51.55 5.86 -40.72
N ARG A 114 50.88 7.02 -40.66
CA ARG A 114 51.32 8.26 -41.32
C ARG A 114 52.67 8.76 -40.82
N LYS A 115 52.94 8.61 -39.52
CA LYS A 115 54.22 8.97 -38.89
C LYS A 115 55.33 7.95 -39.13
N GLY A 116 55.04 6.80 -39.76
CA GLY A 116 55.98 5.71 -39.98
C GLY A 116 56.31 4.89 -38.73
N GLU A 117 55.56 5.09 -37.63
CA GLU A 117 55.75 4.39 -36.36
C GLU A 117 55.11 2.98 -36.36
N ALA A 118 54.22 2.70 -37.32
CA ALA A 118 53.59 1.41 -37.50
C ALA A 118 53.49 1.03 -39.00
N PRO A 119 53.62 -0.26 -39.36
CA PRO A 119 53.42 -0.72 -40.74
C PRO A 119 51.98 -0.48 -41.26
N GLU A 120 51.82 -0.30 -42.57
CA GLU A 120 50.50 -0.20 -43.21
C GLU A 120 49.61 -1.43 -42.93
N SER A 121 50.20 -2.62 -42.86
CA SER A 121 49.48 -3.84 -42.51
C SER A 121 48.81 -3.80 -41.13
N PHE A 122 49.38 -3.07 -40.17
CA PHE A 122 48.78 -2.86 -38.85
C PHE A 122 47.55 -1.94 -38.94
N ARG A 123 47.64 -0.85 -39.71
CA ARG A 123 46.50 0.05 -39.96
C ARG A 123 45.35 -0.70 -40.63
N GLU A 124 45.62 -1.47 -41.68
CA GLU A 124 44.61 -2.28 -42.37
C GLU A 124 43.97 -3.32 -41.45
N ALA A 125 44.77 -4.01 -40.62
CA ALA A 125 44.23 -4.98 -39.67
C ALA A 125 43.30 -4.32 -38.65
N MET A 126 43.68 -3.16 -38.10
CA MET A 126 42.87 -2.40 -37.17
C MET A 126 41.57 -1.89 -37.80
N GLU A 127 41.61 -1.43 -39.06
CA GLU A 127 40.41 -0.99 -39.78
C GLU A 127 39.46 -2.17 -40.07
N ARG A 128 39.99 -3.34 -40.44
CA ARG A 128 39.18 -4.55 -40.63
C ARG A 128 38.53 -5.00 -39.34
N ALA A 129 39.29 -5.07 -38.24
CA ALA A 129 38.76 -5.39 -36.92
C ALA A 129 37.66 -4.40 -36.53
N ALA A 130 37.92 -3.10 -36.64
CA ALA A 130 36.93 -2.07 -36.34
C ALA A 130 35.64 -2.20 -37.17
N ALA A 131 35.75 -2.57 -38.46
CA ALA A 131 34.60 -2.82 -39.31
C ALA A 131 33.78 -4.04 -38.85
N GLU A 132 34.44 -5.13 -38.45
CA GLU A 132 33.79 -6.32 -37.90
C GLU A 132 33.09 -6.03 -36.57
N HIS A 133 33.76 -5.32 -35.66
CA HIS A 133 33.18 -4.88 -34.40
C HIS A 133 31.93 -4.01 -34.64
N ARG A 134 32.00 -3.00 -35.52
CA ARG A 134 30.82 -2.18 -35.86
C ARG A 134 29.66 -3.00 -36.40
N LYS A 135 29.94 -3.91 -37.33
CA LYS A 135 28.92 -4.78 -37.90
C LYS A 135 28.24 -5.60 -36.80
N THR A 136 29.03 -6.16 -35.88
CA THR A 136 28.51 -6.87 -34.71
C THR A 136 27.62 -5.97 -33.85
N LEU A 137 28.05 -4.74 -33.56
CA LEU A 137 27.28 -3.77 -32.78
C LEU A 137 25.98 -3.31 -33.49
N ASP A 138 25.95 -3.29 -34.82
CA ASP A 138 24.77 -2.92 -35.62
C ASP A 138 23.78 -4.09 -35.78
N GLU A 139 24.27 -5.34 -35.74
CA GLU A 139 23.45 -6.56 -35.79
C GLU A 139 22.90 -6.97 -34.41
N MET A 140 23.24 -6.24 -33.33
CA MET A 140 22.74 -6.55 -31.98
C MET A 140 21.22 -6.36 -31.87
N PRO A 141 20.51 -7.25 -31.14
CA PRO A 141 19.09 -7.08 -30.87
C PRO A 141 18.76 -5.74 -30.20
N GLU A 142 17.55 -5.23 -30.40
CA GLU A 142 17.07 -4.01 -29.71
C GLU A 142 16.66 -4.27 -28.25
N SER A 143 16.43 -5.54 -27.87
CA SER A 143 16.03 -5.89 -26.51
C SER A 143 17.20 -5.82 -25.52
N PRO A 144 16.97 -5.34 -24.28
CA PRO A 144 18.02 -5.33 -23.24
C PRO A 144 18.67 -6.68 -23.01
N ALA A 145 17.86 -7.74 -22.93
CA ALA A 145 18.35 -9.11 -22.74
C ALA A 145 19.26 -9.56 -23.88
N GLY A 146 18.86 -9.33 -25.13
CA GLY A 146 19.65 -9.69 -26.30
C GLY A 146 20.97 -8.93 -26.39
N ARG A 147 20.97 -7.63 -26.04
CA ARG A 147 22.20 -6.83 -25.97
C ARG A 147 23.13 -7.30 -24.87
N ILE A 148 22.61 -7.62 -23.68
CA ILE A 148 23.41 -8.16 -22.58
C ILE A 148 24.08 -9.47 -23.02
N GLN A 149 23.32 -10.40 -23.60
CA GLN A 149 23.87 -11.68 -24.08
C GLN A 149 24.91 -11.50 -25.19
N GLY A 150 24.68 -10.55 -26.11
CA GLY A 150 25.65 -10.19 -27.14
C GLY A 150 26.95 -9.63 -26.54
N LEU A 151 26.82 -8.69 -25.61
CA LEU A 151 27.95 -8.01 -24.96
C LEU A 151 28.73 -8.92 -23.99
N GLN A 152 28.10 -9.95 -23.42
CA GLN A 152 28.79 -10.95 -22.59
C GLN A 152 29.87 -11.72 -23.37
N ASN A 153 29.61 -12.00 -24.65
CA ASN A 153 30.54 -12.72 -25.53
C ASN A 153 31.35 -11.78 -26.44
N TYR A 154 31.18 -10.46 -26.26
CA TYR A 154 31.80 -9.44 -27.09
C TYR A 154 33.18 -9.04 -26.53
N GLU A 155 34.18 -9.01 -27.41
CA GLU A 155 35.51 -8.52 -27.07
C GLU A 155 35.55 -7.00 -27.23
N PHE A 156 35.56 -6.27 -26.12
CA PHE A 156 35.55 -4.81 -26.13
C PHE A 156 36.89 -4.24 -26.63
N MET A 157 36.80 -3.32 -27.59
CA MET A 157 37.95 -2.50 -27.96
C MET A 157 38.14 -1.38 -26.94
N ASP A 158 37.09 -0.79 -26.37
CA ASP A 158 37.25 0.30 -25.40
C ASP A 158 37.26 -0.20 -23.94
N PRO A 159 38.31 0.10 -23.15
CA PRO A 159 38.37 -0.34 -21.75
C PRO A 159 37.34 0.37 -20.87
N ASP A 160 36.92 1.60 -21.19
CA ASP A 160 35.87 2.30 -20.47
C ASP A 160 34.50 1.65 -20.74
N ALA A 161 34.22 1.27 -21.99
CA ALA A 161 32.99 0.55 -22.34
C ALA A 161 32.89 -0.81 -21.62
N HIS A 162 34.01 -1.55 -21.57
CA HIS A 162 34.08 -2.81 -20.81
C HIS A 162 33.80 -2.60 -19.32
N ARG A 163 34.39 -1.56 -18.72
CA ARG A 163 34.14 -1.22 -17.31
C ARG A 163 32.68 -0.87 -17.06
N LEU A 164 32.08 -0.02 -17.90
CA LEU A 164 30.67 0.37 -17.77
C LEU A 164 29.73 -0.84 -17.88
N PHE A 165 30.02 -1.75 -18.81
CA PHE A 165 29.27 -3.00 -18.94
C PHE A 165 29.41 -3.88 -17.70
N TRP A 166 30.63 -4.03 -17.18
CA TRP A 166 30.89 -4.81 -15.98
C TRP A 166 30.16 -4.22 -14.75
N GLU A 167 30.17 -2.89 -14.58
CA GLU A 167 29.45 -2.20 -13.52
C GLU A 167 27.92 -2.38 -13.64
N LEU A 168 27.37 -2.28 -14.85
CA LEU A 168 25.96 -2.54 -15.12
C LEU A 168 25.57 -3.96 -14.72
N MET A 169 26.35 -4.95 -15.17
CA MET A 169 26.13 -6.37 -14.88
C MET A 169 26.17 -6.64 -13.38
N LYS A 170 27.18 -6.11 -12.68
CA LYS A 170 27.31 -6.21 -11.24
C LYS A 170 26.10 -5.60 -10.52
N GLY A 171 25.67 -4.42 -10.94
CA GLY A 171 24.51 -3.73 -10.36
C GLY A 171 23.20 -4.52 -10.55
N LEU A 172 22.97 -5.05 -11.74
CA LEU A 172 21.78 -5.87 -12.04
C LEU A 172 21.76 -7.17 -11.22
N GLN A 173 22.89 -7.88 -11.14
CA GLN A 173 23.02 -9.09 -10.32
C GLN A 173 22.74 -8.78 -8.84
N GLN A 174 23.33 -7.69 -8.32
CA GLN A 174 23.12 -7.26 -6.94
C GLN A 174 21.65 -6.93 -6.66
N GLN A 175 20.99 -6.20 -7.55
CA GLN A 175 19.57 -5.83 -7.38
C GLN A 175 18.63 -7.04 -7.40
N MET A 176 18.88 -8.01 -8.28
CA MET A 176 18.04 -9.22 -8.39
C MET A 176 18.23 -10.18 -7.20
N LEU A 177 19.45 -10.24 -6.65
CA LEU A 177 19.75 -11.07 -5.49
C LEU A 177 19.45 -10.37 -4.15
N GLN A 178 19.32 -9.03 -4.14
CA GLN A 178 19.11 -8.25 -2.91
C GLN A 178 17.92 -8.74 -2.07
N PRO A 179 16.74 -9.06 -2.63
CA PRO A 179 15.60 -9.52 -1.82
C PRO A 179 15.87 -10.86 -1.10
N PHE A 180 16.73 -11.70 -1.67
CA PHE A 180 17.14 -12.96 -1.07
C PHE A 180 18.24 -12.75 -0.01
N LEU A 181 19.01 -11.67 -0.14
CA LEU A 181 20.19 -11.37 0.68
C LEU A 181 19.97 -10.21 1.67
N SER A 182 18.79 -9.58 1.72
CA SER A 182 18.53 -8.38 2.53
C SER A 182 18.81 -8.62 4.02
N ASN A 183 18.69 -9.87 4.47
CA ASN A 183 18.95 -10.28 5.85
C ASN A 183 20.45 -10.62 6.10
N MET A 184 21.28 -10.72 5.05
CA MET A 184 22.73 -10.97 5.13
C MET A 184 23.58 -9.69 5.32
N GLN A 185 22.97 -8.51 5.33
CA GLN A 185 23.66 -7.19 5.31
C GLN A 185 24.61 -6.92 6.49
N LYS A 186 24.64 -7.75 7.53
CA LYS A 186 25.66 -7.66 8.60
C LYS A 186 27.04 -8.19 8.16
N ALA A 187 27.13 -8.91 7.05
CA ALA A 187 28.40 -9.34 6.44
C ALA A 187 28.75 -8.42 5.25
N LEU A 188 29.66 -7.48 5.51
CA LEU A 188 30.12 -6.37 4.65
C LEU A 188 30.17 -6.61 3.12
N GLY A 189 29.26 -5.93 2.41
CA GLY A 189 29.56 -4.98 1.33
C GLY A 189 30.05 -5.48 -0.04
N ASN A 190 30.52 -6.72 -0.19
CA ASN A 190 31.00 -7.23 -1.48
C ASN A 190 30.61 -8.69 -1.69
N MET A 191 29.88 -8.95 -2.77
CA MET A 191 29.55 -10.31 -3.24
C MET A 191 30.85 -11.06 -3.56
N THR A 192 31.17 -12.07 -2.76
CA THR A 192 32.30 -12.97 -3.01
C THR A 192 31.82 -14.26 -3.67
N PRO A 193 32.69 -14.98 -4.41
CA PRO A 193 32.38 -16.33 -4.88
C PRO A 193 31.97 -17.29 -3.75
N GLN A 194 32.37 -17.00 -2.52
CA GLN A 194 32.01 -17.79 -1.33
C GLN A 194 30.55 -17.56 -0.91
N ASP A 195 30.01 -16.36 -1.11
CA ASP A 195 28.61 -16.06 -0.81
C ASP A 195 27.66 -16.79 -1.78
N LEU A 196 28.05 -16.89 -3.06
CA LEU A 196 27.30 -17.65 -4.06
C LEU A 196 27.32 -19.16 -3.76
N GLU A 197 28.45 -19.71 -3.30
CA GLU A 197 28.51 -21.10 -2.86
C GLU A 197 27.60 -21.34 -1.65
N ARG A 198 27.60 -20.44 -0.66
CA ARG A 198 26.67 -20.53 0.48
C ARG A 198 25.21 -20.47 0.05
N LEU A 199 24.87 -19.58 -0.88
CA LEU A 199 23.50 -19.49 -1.41
C LEU A 199 23.10 -20.81 -2.09
N ARG A 200 23.99 -21.41 -2.89
CA ARG A 200 23.74 -22.72 -3.51
C ARG A 200 23.54 -23.83 -2.48
N GLU A 201 24.39 -23.87 -1.44
CA GLU A 201 24.25 -24.86 -0.36
C GLU A 201 22.91 -24.72 0.38
N MET A 202 22.51 -23.48 0.69
CA MET A 202 21.22 -23.18 1.31
C MET A 202 20.04 -23.64 0.43
N LEU A 203 20.07 -23.33 -0.88
CA LEU A 203 19.01 -23.75 -1.80
C LEU A 203 18.92 -25.27 -1.93
N ARG A 204 20.06 -25.96 -1.91
CA ARG A 204 20.11 -27.43 -1.89
C ARG A 204 19.50 -28.00 -0.61
N ASP A 205 19.88 -27.48 0.55
CA ASP A 205 19.34 -27.91 1.84
C ASP A 205 17.81 -27.67 1.89
N LEU A 206 17.35 -26.52 1.38
CA LEU A 206 15.93 -26.21 1.24
C LEU A 206 15.21 -27.19 0.30
N ASN A 207 15.76 -27.42 -0.90
CA ASN A 207 15.19 -28.34 -1.88
C ASN A 207 15.01 -29.75 -1.32
N ARG A 208 15.97 -30.21 -0.51
CA ARG A 208 15.88 -31.49 0.19
C ARG A 208 14.72 -31.52 1.18
N MET A 209 14.56 -30.49 2.02
CA MET A 209 13.43 -30.41 2.95
C MET A 209 12.08 -30.40 2.23
N LEU A 210 11.97 -29.66 1.13
CA LEU A 210 10.74 -29.61 0.34
C LEU A 210 10.43 -30.96 -0.30
N GLN A 211 11.44 -31.67 -0.77
CA GLN A 211 11.28 -33.02 -1.31
C GLN A 211 10.84 -34.00 -0.22
N ASP A 212 11.48 -33.98 0.95
CA ASP A 212 11.11 -34.83 2.07
C ASP A 212 9.63 -34.62 2.45
N ARG A 213 9.18 -33.35 2.52
CA ARG A 213 7.78 -33.00 2.75
C ARG A 213 6.84 -33.47 1.63
N ALA A 214 7.23 -33.30 0.36
CA ALA A 214 6.43 -33.75 -0.78
C ALA A 214 6.25 -35.28 -0.80
N GLU A 215 7.23 -36.02 -0.28
CA GLU A 215 7.18 -37.47 -0.09
C GLU A 215 6.47 -37.91 1.20
N GLY A 216 5.96 -36.96 2.00
CA GLY A 216 5.31 -37.23 3.29
C GLY A 216 6.27 -37.63 4.41
N ARG A 217 7.58 -37.39 4.24
CA ARG A 217 8.61 -37.55 5.27
C ARG A 217 8.74 -36.27 6.10
N ASP A 218 9.18 -36.40 7.35
CA ASP A 218 9.38 -35.26 8.25
C ASP A 218 10.73 -34.58 7.94
N PRO A 219 10.73 -33.32 7.46
CA PRO A 219 11.96 -32.61 7.14
C PRO A 219 12.67 -32.09 8.39
N ASP A 220 14.00 -32.19 8.43
CA ASP A 220 14.84 -31.69 9.54
C ASP A 220 15.01 -30.17 9.46
N PHE A 221 13.96 -29.45 9.88
CA PHE A 221 13.96 -27.99 9.91
C PHE A 221 14.92 -27.43 10.97
N ASP A 222 15.16 -28.14 12.06
CA ASP A 222 16.06 -27.70 13.13
C ASP A 222 17.51 -27.60 12.62
N ALA A 223 17.98 -28.61 11.87
CA ALA A 223 19.29 -28.57 11.23
C ALA A 223 19.39 -27.43 10.20
N PHE A 224 18.33 -27.18 9.44
CA PHE A 224 18.28 -26.05 8.51
C PHE A 224 18.34 -24.71 9.25
N LYS A 225 17.55 -24.54 10.30
CA LYS A 225 17.50 -23.33 11.12
C LYS A 225 18.84 -23.08 11.81
N GLN A 226 19.54 -24.11 12.26
CA GLN A 226 20.87 -23.97 12.86
C GLN A 226 21.91 -23.41 11.87
N LYS A 227 21.84 -23.81 10.60
CA LYS A 227 22.77 -23.35 9.56
C LYS A 227 22.38 -22.02 8.93
N TRP A 228 21.08 -21.83 8.69
CA TRP A 228 20.54 -20.80 7.80
C TRP A 228 19.49 -19.90 8.47
N GLY A 229 19.16 -20.13 9.75
CA GLY A 229 18.10 -19.40 10.46
C GLY A 229 18.31 -17.88 10.54
N ASP A 230 19.57 -17.43 10.54
CA ASP A 230 19.92 -16.01 10.47
C ASP A 230 19.40 -15.32 9.21
N HIS A 231 19.14 -16.06 8.13
CA HIS A 231 18.63 -15.55 6.85
C HIS A 231 17.10 -15.43 6.83
N PHE A 232 16.41 -16.13 7.73
CA PHE A 232 14.95 -16.20 7.80
C PHE A 232 14.47 -15.81 9.21
N PRO A 233 14.64 -14.54 9.60
CA PRO A 233 14.24 -14.08 10.93
C PRO A 233 12.73 -14.25 11.12
N GLY A 234 12.34 -14.88 12.23
CA GLY A 234 10.93 -15.14 12.56
C GLY A 234 10.36 -16.42 11.95
N ALA A 235 11.12 -17.19 11.16
CA ALA A 235 10.71 -18.53 10.74
C ALA A 235 10.90 -19.54 11.89
N GLU A 236 9.80 -19.93 12.55
CA GLU A 236 9.83 -20.92 13.62
C GLU A 236 9.60 -22.34 13.10
N SER A 237 9.02 -22.48 11.92
CA SER A 237 8.72 -23.74 11.26
C SER A 237 9.01 -23.69 9.75
N LEU A 238 9.01 -24.88 9.11
CA LEU A 238 9.05 -24.97 7.65
C LEU A 238 7.85 -24.27 6.99
N ASP A 239 6.68 -24.25 7.64
CA ASP A 239 5.51 -23.53 7.15
C ASP A 239 5.74 -22.03 7.11
N ASP A 240 6.32 -21.46 8.17
CA ASP A 240 6.64 -20.02 8.22
C ASP A 240 7.66 -19.63 7.16
N LEU A 241 8.67 -20.50 6.96
CA LEU A 241 9.69 -20.34 5.92
C LEU A 241 9.05 -20.36 4.53
N LEU A 242 8.20 -21.36 4.27
CA LEU A 242 7.48 -21.49 3.01
C LEU A 242 6.57 -20.29 2.76
N GLU A 243 5.88 -19.81 3.78
CA GLU A 243 5.03 -18.62 3.67
C GLU A 243 5.87 -17.38 3.31
N GLN A 244 7.05 -17.21 3.91
CA GLN A 244 7.96 -16.11 3.57
C GLN A 244 8.43 -16.17 2.11
N ILE A 245 8.83 -17.36 1.63
CA ILE A 245 9.26 -17.56 0.25
C ILE A 245 8.09 -17.34 -0.71
N ALA A 246 6.89 -17.85 -0.39
CA ALA A 246 5.68 -17.63 -1.18
C ALA A 246 5.32 -16.15 -1.29
N ARG A 247 5.45 -15.39 -0.19
CA ARG A 247 5.23 -13.93 -0.19
C ARG A 247 6.17 -13.21 -1.15
N GLN A 248 7.45 -13.57 -1.15
CA GLN A 248 8.45 -12.99 -2.06
C GLN A 248 8.20 -13.40 -3.53
N ALA A 249 7.92 -14.68 -3.79
CA ALA A 249 7.61 -15.18 -5.12
C ALA A 249 6.34 -14.53 -5.70
N GLY A 250 5.31 -14.36 -4.87
CA GLY A 250 4.06 -13.69 -5.24
C GLY A 250 4.25 -12.21 -5.57
N GLN A 251 5.19 -11.52 -4.92
CA GLN A 251 5.54 -10.13 -5.24
C GLN A 251 6.18 -10.03 -6.63
N MET A 252 7.15 -10.91 -6.93
CA MET A 252 7.77 -10.98 -8.26
C MET A 252 6.75 -11.34 -9.34
N GLN A 253 5.87 -12.31 -9.05
CA GLN A 253 4.80 -12.67 -9.97
C GLN A 253 3.83 -11.52 -10.20
N SER A 254 3.49 -10.75 -9.15
CA SER A 254 2.62 -9.58 -9.26
C SER A 254 3.27 -8.51 -10.14
N LEU A 255 4.58 -8.24 -9.96
CA LEU A 255 5.37 -7.34 -10.79
C LEU A 255 5.37 -7.79 -12.26
N LEU A 256 5.66 -9.06 -12.52
CA LEU A 256 5.61 -9.62 -13.87
C LEU A 256 4.18 -9.51 -14.45
N SER A 257 3.16 -9.74 -13.63
CA SER A 257 1.75 -9.71 -14.04
C SER A 257 1.26 -8.31 -14.41
N SER A 258 1.77 -7.28 -13.74
CA SER A 258 1.44 -5.88 -13.99
C SER A 258 2.15 -5.30 -15.22
N MET A 259 3.29 -5.85 -15.62
CA MET A 259 3.95 -5.49 -16.88
C MET A 259 3.21 -6.01 -18.13
N SER A 260 3.47 -5.40 -19.29
CA SER A 260 2.99 -5.88 -20.58
C SER A 260 3.59 -7.25 -20.95
N GLY A 261 2.91 -8.01 -21.82
CA GLY A 261 3.40 -9.34 -22.25
C GLY A 261 4.78 -9.31 -22.92
N GLY A 262 5.10 -8.23 -23.64
CA GLY A 262 6.42 -8.03 -24.24
C GLY A 262 7.51 -7.79 -23.19
N GLN A 263 7.26 -6.88 -22.25
CA GLN A 263 8.21 -6.55 -21.17
C GLN A 263 8.44 -7.72 -20.22
N ARG A 264 7.38 -8.48 -19.89
CA ARG A 264 7.50 -9.69 -19.08
C ARG A 264 8.47 -10.69 -19.72
N ARG A 265 8.36 -10.93 -21.03
CA ARG A 265 9.29 -11.81 -21.75
C ARG A 265 10.72 -11.27 -21.72
N GLN A 266 10.90 -9.98 -22.00
CA GLN A 266 12.22 -9.35 -21.96
C GLN A 266 12.87 -9.46 -20.57
N LEU A 267 12.11 -9.25 -19.49
CA LEU A 267 12.62 -9.39 -18.13
C LEU A 267 12.95 -10.85 -17.80
N GLN A 268 12.13 -11.81 -18.24
CA GLN A 268 12.41 -13.23 -18.07
C GLN A 268 13.68 -13.67 -18.83
N GLU A 269 13.86 -13.22 -20.07
CA GLU A 269 15.08 -13.45 -20.86
C GLU A 269 16.31 -12.82 -20.18
N MET A 270 16.16 -11.59 -19.67
CA MET A 270 17.25 -10.92 -18.96
C MET A 270 17.64 -11.68 -17.69
N MET A 271 16.65 -12.10 -16.88
CA MET A 271 16.90 -12.93 -15.70
C MET A 271 17.65 -14.21 -16.08
N GLN A 272 17.19 -14.94 -17.10
CA GLN A 272 17.86 -16.15 -17.58
C GLN A 272 19.32 -15.86 -17.97
N SER A 273 19.56 -14.78 -18.73
CA SER A 273 20.92 -14.39 -19.14
C SER A 273 21.82 -13.99 -17.97
N LEU A 274 21.29 -13.33 -16.94
CA LEU A 274 22.06 -12.97 -15.74
C LEU A 274 22.45 -14.21 -14.91
N PHE A 275 21.58 -15.21 -14.84
CA PHE A 275 21.79 -16.45 -14.07
C PHE A 275 22.57 -17.54 -14.83
N MET A 276 22.72 -17.43 -16.17
CA MET A 276 23.52 -18.38 -16.98
C MET A 276 25.01 -18.46 -16.61
N GLN A 277 25.53 -17.55 -15.77
CA GLN A 277 26.92 -17.62 -15.30
C GLN A 277 27.16 -18.79 -14.31
N ASP A 278 26.12 -19.33 -13.65
CA ASP A 278 26.23 -20.46 -12.72
C ASP A 278 25.11 -21.50 -12.99
N GLU A 279 25.40 -22.48 -13.85
CA GLU A 279 24.48 -23.58 -14.21
C GLU A 279 23.96 -24.36 -12.98
N ARG A 280 24.76 -24.41 -11.91
CA ARG A 280 24.38 -25.14 -10.68
C ARG A 280 23.33 -24.37 -9.90
N LEU A 281 23.48 -23.06 -9.80
CA LEU A 281 22.50 -22.19 -9.14
C LEU A 281 21.16 -22.25 -9.88
N GLU A 282 21.20 -22.23 -11.22
CA GLU A 282 20.01 -22.37 -12.05
C GLU A 282 19.28 -23.71 -11.81
N ALA A 283 20.03 -24.82 -11.70
CA ALA A 283 19.45 -26.12 -11.41
C ALA A 283 18.72 -26.14 -10.05
N GLU A 284 19.35 -25.61 -9.00
CA GLU A 284 18.75 -25.54 -7.66
C GLU A 284 17.50 -24.64 -7.63
N LEU A 285 17.50 -23.49 -8.33
CA LEU A 285 16.33 -22.61 -8.43
C LEU A 285 15.17 -23.25 -9.21
N ARG A 286 15.46 -23.97 -10.29
CA ARG A 286 14.43 -24.70 -11.05
C ARG A 286 13.79 -25.79 -10.21
N GLN A 287 14.58 -26.55 -9.45
CA GLN A 287 14.07 -27.56 -8.53
C GLN A 287 13.22 -26.94 -7.41
N LEU A 288 13.64 -25.79 -6.86
CA LEU A 288 12.88 -25.05 -5.86
C LEU A 288 11.52 -24.63 -6.40
N GLY A 289 11.48 -24.05 -7.60
CA GLY A 289 10.23 -23.65 -8.24
C GLY A 289 9.26 -24.81 -8.46
N MET A 290 9.77 -25.97 -8.89
CA MET A 290 8.96 -27.18 -9.06
C MET A 290 8.39 -27.66 -7.72
N ASN A 291 9.22 -27.78 -6.69
CA ASN A 291 8.82 -28.22 -5.36
C ASN A 291 7.80 -27.28 -4.72
N LEU A 292 8.02 -25.97 -4.81
CA LEU A 292 7.09 -24.96 -4.28
C LEU A 292 5.73 -25.02 -5.00
N SER A 293 5.73 -25.15 -6.33
CA SER A 293 4.49 -25.21 -7.12
C SER A 293 3.62 -26.43 -6.82
N GLN A 294 4.24 -27.53 -6.36
CA GLN A 294 3.53 -28.75 -5.96
C GLN A 294 2.96 -28.62 -4.53
N LEU A 295 3.71 -28.01 -3.62
CA LEU A 295 3.35 -27.90 -2.21
C LEU A 295 2.40 -26.74 -1.91
N MET A 296 2.51 -25.65 -2.67
CA MET A 296 1.70 -24.46 -2.48
C MET A 296 1.09 -24.03 -3.81
N PRO A 297 -0.22 -23.77 -3.86
CA PRO A 297 -0.79 -23.07 -5.00
C PRO A 297 -0.11 -21.70 -5.13
N PRO A 298 0.11 -21.21 -6.36
CA PRO A 298 0.68 -19.88 -6.56
C PRO A 298 -0.19 -18.86 -5.80
N PRO A 299 0.42 -17.94 -5.05
CA PRO A 299 -0.33 -16.90 -4.35
C PRO A 299 -1.19 -16.15 -5.37
N ASP A 300 -2.39 -15.74 -4.96
CA ASP A 300 -3.27 -14.92 -5.78
C ASP A 300 -2.56 -13.59 -6.10
N GLY A 301 -1.85 -13.56 -7.22
CA GLY A 301 -1.15 -12.38 -7.71
C GLY A 301 -2.17 -11.37 -8.19
N ARG A 302 -2.36 -10.29 -7.43
CA ARG A 302 -3.20 -9.19 -7.89
C ARG A 302 -2.48 -8.46 -9.01
N ARG A 303 -3.11 -8.40 -10.18
CA ARG A 303 -2.61 -7.58 -11.28
C ARG A 303 -2.86 -6.11 -10.96
N TYR A 304 -1.79 -5.35 -10.84
CA TYR A 304 -1.84 -3.90 -10.74
C TYR A 304 -1.80 -3.27 -12.13
N ASN A 305 -2.63 -2.23 -12.33
CA ASN A 305 -2.70 -1.52 -13.59
C ASN A 305 -2.19 -0.10 -13.41
N PHE A 306 -0.89 0.07 -13.61
CA PHE A 306 -0.20 1.36 -13.58
C PHE A 306 -0.63 2.23 -14.76
N ARG A 307 -0.77 3.54 -14.51
CA ARG A 307 -1.20 4.55 -15.50
C ARG A 307 -0.47 5.87 -15.37
N GLY A 308 0.50 5.96 -14.47
CA GLY A 308 1.26 7.18 -14.25
C GLY A 308 2.36 7.38 -15.27
N ASP A 309 3.14 8.43 -15.04
CA ASP A 309 4.22 8.90 -15.91
C ASP A 309 5.58 8.96 -15.19
N ASP A 310 5.61 8.85 -13.84
CA ASP A 310 6.87 8.90 -13.08
C ASP A 310 7.67 7.62 -13.34
N ASP A 311 8.91 7.78 -13.82
CA ASP A 311 9.84 6.68 -14.06
C ASP A 311 10.25 5.97 -12.75
N LEU A 312 10.42 4.66 -12.83
CA LEU A 312 10.85 3.80 -11.73
C LEU A 312 12.10 3.03 -12.13
N THR A 313 13.08 2.99 -11.24
CA THR A 313 14.12 1.96 -11.27
C THR A 313 13.54 0.61 -10.82
N MET A 314 14.19 -0.50 -11.19
CA MET A 314 13.80 -1.84 -10.72
C MET A 314 13.66 -1.91 -9.18
N LYS A 315 14.59 -1.27 -8.46
CA LYS A 315 14.55 -1.23 -6.99
C LYS A 315 13.29 -0.52 -6.48
N GLN A 316 13.00 0.68 -7.00
CA GLN A 316 11.81 1.44 -6.61
C GLN A 316 10.52 0.70 -7.00
N ALA A 317 10.49 0.02 -8.14
CA ALA A 317 9.37 -0.81 -8.54
C ALA A 317 9.13 -1.97 -7.56
N MET A 318 10.18 -2.64 -7.08
CA MET A 318 10.04 -3.68 -6.06
C MET A 318 9.53 -3.13 -4.73
N GLU A 319 10.07 -1.99 -4.27
CA GLU A 319 9.62 -1.30 -3.05
C GLU A 319 8.14 -0.90 -3.15
N LEU A 320 7.74 -0.32 -4.29
CA LEU A 320 6.35 0.06 -4.57
C LEU A 320 5.41 -1.15 -4.56
N MET A 321 5.83 -2.27 -5.15
CA MET A 321 5.06 -3.51 -5.14
C MET A 321 4.92 -4.11 -3.73
N ASP A 322 5.93 -3.91 -2.87
CA ASP A 322 5.85 -4.30 -1.47
C ASP A 322 4.80 -3.47 -0.74
N GLU A 323 4.84 -2.13 -0.89
CA GLU A 323 3.86 -1.21 -0.31
C GLU A 323 2.43 -1.55 -0.76
N LEU A 324 2.22 -1.77 -2.07
CA LEU A 324 0.91 -2.17 -2.62
C LEU A 324 0.40 -3.49 -2.01
N ARG A 325 1.29 -4.47 -1.81
CA ARG A 325 0.93 -5.73 -1.15
C ARG A 325 0.53 -5.48 0.31
N GLN A 326 1.27 -4.65 1.04
CA GLN A 326 0.96 -4.32 2.43
C GLN A 326 -0.41 -3.61 2.54
N LEU A 327 -0.75 -2.72 1.60
CA LEU A 327 -2.08 -2.11 1.51
C LEU A 327 -3.19 -3.15 1.28
N ASP A 328 -2.93 -4.15 0.44
CA ASP A 328 -3.84 -5.27 0.16
C ASP A 328 -4.01 -6.21 1.35
N ASP A 329 -2.93 -6.53 2.06
CA ASP A 329 -2.95 -7.31 3.30
C ASP A 329 -3.78 -6.61 4.37
N LEU A 330 -3.54 -5.31 4.58
CA LEU A 330 -4.29 -4.52 5.53
C LEU A 330 -5.78 -4.39 5.13
N GLU A 331 -6.09 -4.22 3.84
CA GLU A 331 -7.48 -4.25 3.35
C GLU A 331 -8.16 -5.58 3.70
N ARG A 332 -7.49 -6.72 3.49
CA ARG A 332 -8.01 -8.05 3.86
C ARG A 332 -8.20 -8.21 5.35
N GLN A 333 -7.27 -7.74 6.18
CA GLN A 333 -7.38 -7.78 7.64
C GLN A 333 -8.60 -6.99 8.10
N ILE A 334 -8.78 -5.76 7.62
CA ILE A 334 -9.93 -4.90 7.95
C ILE A 334 -11.25 -5.55 7.49
N GLN A 335 -11.30 -6.14 6.30
CA GLN A 335 -12.51 -6.82 5.80
C GLN A 335 -12.88 -8.07 6.61
N LYS A 336 -11.89 -8.72 7.25
CA LYS A 336 -12.11 -9.90 8.10
C LYS A 336 -12.64 -9.54 9.48
N VAL A 337 -12.56 -8.28 9.92
CA VAL A 337 -13.05 -7.84 11.23
C VAL A 337 -14.55 -8.09 11.36
N ARG A 338 -14.92 -8.94 12.33
CA ARG A 338 -16.32 -9.21 12.67
C ARG A 338 -16.68 -8.70 14.06
N ASP A 339 -15.72 -8.67 14.97
CA ASP A 339 -15.93 -8.32 16.38
C ASP A 339 -14.77 -7.46 16.94
N PRO A 340 -14.90 -6.91 18.16
CA PRO A 340 -13.86 -6.11 18.79
C PRO A 340 -12.51 -6.82 18.96
N ASN A 341 -12.50 -8.14 19.12
CA ASN A 341 -11.25 -8.88 19.32
C ASN A 341 -10.47 -9.00 18.00
N ASP A 342 -11.16 -9.02 16.86
CA ASP A 342 -10.50 -8.95 15.56
C ASP A 342 -9.85 -7.58 15.30
N LEU A 343 -10.45 -6.48 15.79
CA LEU A 343 -9.85 -5.14 15.71
C LEU A 343 -8.50 -5.07 16.42
N GLU A 344 -8.33 -5.81 17.52
CA GLU A 344 -7.07 -5.84 18.28
C GLU A 344 -5.92 -6.50 17.53
N LYS A 345 -6.24 -7.36 16.54
CA LYS A 345 -5.24 -8.07 15.71
C LYS A 345 -4.64 -7.18 14.62
N ILE A 346 -5.24 -6.02 14.34
CA ILE A 346 -4.71 -5.06 13.36
C ILE A 346 -3.62 -4.25 14.04
N ASP A 347 -2.41 -4.26 13.46
CA ASP A 347 -1.27 -3.51 13.97
C ASP A 347 -1.43 -1.98 13.71
N PRO A 348 -1.53 -1.15 14.76
CA PRO A 348 -1.63 0.30 14.59
C PRO A 348 -0.40 0.93 13.93
N GLN A 349 0.79 0.36 14.13
CA GLN A 349 2.03 0.85 13.52
C GLN A 349 2.00 0.63 11.99
N GLN A 350 1.50 -0.52 11.55
CA GLN A 350 1.30 -0.78 10.12
C GLN A 350 0.29 0.20 9.50
N VAL A 351 -0.79 0.52 10.20
CA VAL A 351 -1.77 1.53 9.73
C VAL A 351 -1.13 2.91 9.62
N GLU A 352 -0.30 3.30 10.59
CA GLU A 352 0.42 4.57 10.56
C GLU A 352 1.36 4.68 9.37
N GLN A 353 2.16 3.64 9.12
CA GLN A 353 3.13 3.62 8.02
C GLN A 353 2.46 3.72 6.65
N LEU A 354 1.31 3.06 6.48
CA LEU A 354 0.62 2.97 5.18
C LEU A 354 -0.38 4.11 4.93
N LEU A 355 -1.03 4.62 5.98
CA LEU A 355 -2.14 5.58 5.87
C LEU A 355 -1.94 6.87 6.67
N GLY A 356 -0.85 6.96 7.44
CA GLY A 356 -0.52 8.10 8.28
C GLY A 356 -1.11 8.06 9.68
N GLU A 357 -0.63 8.98 10.52
CA GLU A 357 -0.97 9.12 11.94
C GLU A 357 -2.47 9.30 12.22
N GLU A 358 -3.19 9.96 11.32
CA GLU A 358 -4.64 10.14 11.48
C GLU A 358 -5.38 8.80 11.46
N ALA A 359 -5.01 7.92 10.53
CA ALA A 359 -5.63 6.60 10.40
C ALA A 359 -5.33 5.69 11.60
N LYS A 360 -4.12 5.78 12.16
CA LYS A 360 -3.78 5.10 13.41
C LYS A 360 -4.65 5.56 14.58
N ARG A 361 -4.79 6.88 14.76
CA ARG A 361 -5.65 7.44 15.82
C ARG A 361 -7.10 7.00 15.65
N ASP A 362 -7.59 6.93 14.42
CA ASP A 362 -8.95 6.46 14.14
C ASP A 362 -9.13 4.97 14.50
N LEU A 363 -8.15 4.11 14.19
CA LEU A 363 -8.16 2.71 14.62
C LEU A 363 -8.13 2.58 16.15
N GLU A 364 -7.25 3.33 16.83
CA GLU A 364 -7.15 3.31 18.30
C GLU A 364 -8.46 3.74 18.95
N ARG A 365 -9.11 4.78 18.42
CA ARG A 365 -10.44 5.22 18.86
C ARG A 365 -11.49 4.13 18.72
N LEU A 366 -11.49 3.38 17.61
CA LEU A 366 -12.41 2.26 17.39
C LEU A 366 -12.16 1.15 18.43
N ARG A 367 -10.90 0.84 18.75
CA ARG A 367 -10.53 -0.17 19.76
C ARG A 367 -10.98 0.23 21.18
N GLU A 368 -10.95 1.52 21.51
CA GLU A 368 -11.34 2.02 22.83
C GLU A 368 -12.85 2.01 23.09
N MET A 369 -13.69 1.98 22.05
CA MET A 369 -15.14 2.16 22.22
C MET A 369 -15.80 1.15 23.15
N THR A 370 -15.50 -0.15 22.94
CA THR A 370 -16.07 -1.23 23.74
C THR A 370 -15.67 -1.06 25.20
N ARG A 371 -14.40 -0.74 25.45
CA ARG A 371 -13.87 -0.51 26.80
C ARG A 371 -14.57 0.67 27.46
N LYS A 372 -14.73 1.80 26.77
CA LYS A 372 -15.41 2.98 27.30
C LYS A 372 -16.88 2.73 27.64
N LEU A 373 -17.57 1.94 26.82
CA LEU A 373 -18.97 1.54 27.09
C LEU A 373 -19.09 0.55 28.26
N GLU A 374 -18.13 -0.37 28.43
CA GLU A 374 -18.05 -1.26 29.60
C GLU A 374 -17.71 -0.47 30.88
N GLU A 375 -16.70 0.41 30.85
CA GLU A 375 -16.28 1.25 31.99
C GLU A 375 -17.37 2.21 32.47
N ALA A 376 -18.16 2.77 31.54
CA ALA A 376 -19.32 3.60 31.87
C ALA A 376 -20.51 2.80 32.43
N GLY A 377 -20.43 1.47 32.41
CA GLY A 377 -21.48 0.56 32.86
C GLY A 377 -22.69 0.53 31.92
N TYR A 378 -22.49 0.76 30.62
CA TYR A 378 -23.52 0.61 29.59
C TYR A 378 -23.55 -0.79 28.97
N LEU A 379 -22.39 -1.43 28.90
CA LEU A 379 -22.25 -2.82 28.48
C LEU A 379 -21.73 -3.66 29.64
N GLU A 380 -22.20 -4.90 29.72
CA GLU A 380 -21.65 -5.94 30.58
C GLU A 380 -21.31 -7.19 29.77
N ARG A 381 -20.24 -7.88 30.16
CA ARG A 381 -19.81 -9.11 29.50
C ARG A 381 -20.34 -10.32 30.26
N LYS A 382 -21.18 -11.13 29.61
CA LYS A 382 -21.66 -12.43 30.12
C LYS A 382 -21.10 -13.55 29.25
N GLY A 383 -20.01 -14.15 29.71
CA GLY A 383 -19.25 -15.13 28.92
C GLY A 383 -18.69 -14.48 27.65
N ASP A 384 -19.02 -15.04 26.48
CA ASP A 384 -18.60 -14.49 25.18
C ASP A 384 -19.56 -13.42 24.62
N ARG A 385 -20.63 -13.06 25.35
CA ARG A 385 -21.65 -12.11 24.87
C ARG A 385 -21.57 -10.78 25.59
N LEU A 386 -21.81 -9.70 24.84
CA LEU A 386 -22.02 -8.35 25.35
C LEU A 386 -23.52 -8.11 25.52
N GLU A 387 -23.93 -7.66 26.69
CA GLU A 387 -25.32 -7.33 27.01
C GLU A 387 -25.44 -5.87 27.47
N LEU A 388 -26.60 -5.25 27.22
CA LEU A 388 -26.90 -3.92 27.75
C LEU A 388 -27.24 -4.01 29.22
N THR A 389 -26.68 -3.10 30.01
CA THR A 389 -27.08 -2.95 31.41
C THR A 389 -28.45 -2.28 31.51
N ALA A 390 -29.12 -2.42 32.65
CA ALA A 390 -30.38 -1.72 32.93
C ALA A 390 -30.25 -0.19 32.80
N ARG A 391 -29.05 0.36 33.06
CA ARG A 391 -28.74 1.78 32.90
C ARG A 391 -28.76 2.18 31.42
N ALA A 392 -28.15 1.38 30.55
CA ALA A 392 -28.14 1.64 29.11
C ALA A 392 -29.55 1.59 28.51
N ILE A 393 -30.33 0.55 28.87
CA ILE A 393 -31.72 0.39 28.41
C ILE A 393 -32.56 1.61 28.79
N ARG A 394 -32.45 2.08 30.03
CA ARG A 394 -33.17 3.27 30.50
C ARG A 394 -32.81 4.52 29.69
N LYS A 395 -31.51 4.72 29.45
CA LYS A 395 -31.01 5.88 28.71
C LYS A 395 -31.48 5.90 27.25
N ILE A 396 -31.43 4.74 26.58
CA ILE A 396 -31.95 4.58 25.21
C ILE A 396 -33.45 4.85 25.17
N GLY A 397 -34.22 4.32 26.15
CA GLY A 397 -35.65 4.57 26.27
C GLY A 397 -35.99 6.04 26.47
N ASP A 398 -35.26 6.74 27.35
CA ASP A 398 -35.44 8.18 27.59
C ASP A 398 -35.15 9.03 26.35
N LYS A 399 -34.21 8.60 25.49
CA LYS A 399 -33.93 9.23 24.19
C LYS A 399 -35.05 8.96 23.19
N ALA A 400 -35.44 7.70 23.01
CA ALA A 400 -36.51 7.30 22.09
C ALA A 400 -37.82 8.04 22.38
N LEU A 401 -38.20 8.16 23.67
CA LEU A 401 -39.37 8.92 24.09
C LEU A 401 -39.23 10.40 23.74
N ARG A 402 -38.07 11.02 24.02
CA ARG A 402 -37.80 12.42 23.64
C ARG A 402 -37.92 12.65 22.14
N ASP A 403 -37.40 11.74 21.33
CA ASP A 403 -37.42 11.86 19.86
C ASP A 403 -38.84 11.70 19.29
N ILE A 404 -39.62 10.75 19.81
CA ILE A 404 -41.05 10.55 19.46
C ILE A 404 -41.88 11.78 19.84
N PHE A 405 -41.77 12.25 21.10
CA PHE A 405 -42.54 13.41 21.56
C PHE A 405 -42.06 14.74 20.93
N GLY A 406 -40.79 14.82 20.53
CA GLY A 406 -40.24 15.93 19.77
C GLY A 406 -40.83 16.03 18.36
N HIS A 407 -40.98 14.89 17.67
CA HIS A 407 -41.66 14.83 16.37
C HIS A 407 -43.17 15.09 16.50
N LEU A 408 -43.84 14.52 17.51
CA LEU A 408 -45.28 14.71 17.74
C LEU A 408 -45.67 16.18 18.02
N LYS A 409 -44.79 16.95 18.67
CA LYS A 409 -45.03 18.39 18.91
C LYS A 409 -44.85 19.26 17.66
N ARG A 410 -44.10 18.79 16.66
CA ARG A 410 -43.98 19.49 15.36
C ARG A 410 -45.20 19.28 14.45
N ASP A 411 -45.86 18.12 14.55
CA ASP A 411 -47.01 17.76 13.71
C ASP A 411 -48.39 18.16 14.27
N ARG A 412 -48.48 18.89 15.37
CA ARG A 412 -49.76 19.45 15.84
C ARG A 412 -49.65 20.89 16.30
N PHE A 413 -49.84 21.81 15.35
CA PHE A 413 -50.70 23.00 15.52
C PHE A 413 -51.16 23.50 14.14
N GLY A 414 -52.46 23.45 13.88
CA GLY A 414 -53.10 24.28 12.84
C GLY A 414 -53.50 23.59 11.53
N GLY A 415 -54.44 22.64 11.58
CA GLY A 415 -55.15 22.09 10.43
C GLY A 415 -56.66 22.28 10.53
N HIS A 416 -57.13 23.40 11.05
CA HIS A 416 -58.53 23.80 10.90
C HIS A 416 -58.61 24.88 9.83
N ALA A 417 -59.29 24.57 8.73
CA ALA A 417 -59.74 25.58 7.78
C ALA A 417 -60.71 26.50 8.52
N ILE A 418 -60.22 27.65 8.98
CA ILE A 418 -61.09 28.71 9.48
C ILE A 418 -61.64 29.39 8.23
N GLU A 419 -62.87 29.05 7.86
CA GLU A 419 -63.67 29.88 6.96
C GLU A 419 -63.86 31.25 7.62
N ARG A 420 -63.08 32.21 7.15
CA ARG A 420 -63.19 33.61 7.55
C ARG A 420 -64.47 34.19 6.94
N ARG A 421 -65.50 34.41 7.77
CA ARG A 421 -66.46 35.52 7.60
C ARG A 421 -67.25 35.81 8.87
N GLY A 422 -67.17 37.05 9.35
CA GLY A 422 -67.99 37.60 10.43
C GLY A 422 -67.40 38.90 10.97
N ALA A 423 -67.95 40.03 10.53
CA ALA A 423 -67.63 41.38 11.00
C ALA A 423 -68.58 41.80 12.13
N GLY A 424 -68.05 42.55 13.10
CA GLY A 424 -68.79 43.19 14.22
C GLY A 424 -68.93 42.26 15.44
N GLY A 425 -68.48 42.57 16.65
CA GLY A 425 -68.10 43.82 17.29
C GLY A 425 -68.83 43.88 18.63
N ASP A 426 -68.18 44.33 19.70
CA ASP A 426 -68.86 45.14 20.72
C ASP A 426 -67.89 46.23 21.19
N ARG A 427 -68.34 47.48 21.08
CA ARG A 427 -67.58 48.70 21.40
C ARG A 427 -67.84 49.04 22.86
N THR A 428 -66.80 49.11 23.68
CA THR A 428 -66.91 49.69 25.02
C THR A 428 -66.78 51.21 24.91
N ASP A 429 -67.84 51.94 25.24
CA ASP A 429 -67.92 53.41 25.22
C ASP A 429 -67.15 54.03 26.41
N GLN A 430 -65.82 53.93 26.39
CA GLN A 430 -64.94 54.63 27.33
C GLN A 430 -63.92 55.46 26.55
N SER A 431 -63.92 56.76 26.77
CA SER A 431 -62.91 57.68 26.24
C SER A 431 -61.82 57.95 27.28
N LYS A 432 -60.57 57.97 26.82
CA LYS A 432 -59.40 58.40 27.61
C LYS A 432 -58.67 59.54 26.88
N PRO A 433 -57.98 60.44 27.58
CA PRO A 433 -57.11 61.43 26.96
C PRO A 433 -56.01 60.77 26.12
N TYR A 434 -55.68 61.36 24.97
CA TYR A 434 -54.66 60.80 24.07
C TYR A 434 -53.25 60.92 24.65
N GLU A 435 -52.51 59.81 24.69
CA GLU A 435 -51.09 59.75 25.02
C GLU A 435 -50.27 59.33 23.78
N PHE A 436 -49.05 59.86 23.66
CA PHE A 436 -48.22 59.63 22.48
C PHE A 436 -47.87 58.14 22.33
N GLY A 437 -48.38 57.51 21.27
CA GLY A 437 -48.21 56.09 20.97
C GLY A 437 -49.51 55.30 20.91
N ASP A 438 -50.64 55.87 21.37
CA ASP A 438 -51.95 55.25 21.22
C ASP A 438 -52.46 55.30 19.75
N PRO A 439 -53.21 54.29 19.30
CA PRO A 439 -53.87 54.32 17.99
C PRO A 439 -54.94 55.43 17.95
N PHE A 440 -54.91 56.25 16.91
CA PHE A 440 -55.79 57.41 16.75
C PHE A 440 -57.23 56.98 16.41
N LEU A 441 -58.06 56.83 17.45
CA LEU A 441 -59.47 56.47 17.34
C LEU A 441 -60.33 57.59 17.93
N LEU A 442 -60.88 58.44 17.06
CA LEU A 442 -61.68 59.60 17.45
C LEU A 442 -63.13 59.24 17.81
N GLU A 443 -63.62 59.81 18.91
CA GLU A 443 -65.04 59.74 19.27
C GLU A 443 -65.83 60.83 18.53
N LEU A 444 -66.50 60.44 17.44
CA LEU A 444 -67.22 61.35 16.53
C LEU A 444 -68.53 61.93 17.09
N ARG A 445 -68.90 61.67 18.36
CA ARG A 445 -70.19 62.10 18.94
C ARG A 445 -70.16 63.46 19.63
N GLU A 446 -68.98 63.99 19.96
CA GLU A 446 -68.81 65.33 20.59
C GLU A 446 -67.87 66.26 19.79
N THR A 447 -67.71 66.02 18.49
CA THR A 447 -67.00 66.93 17.59
C THR A 447 -67.93 67.51 16.53
N LEU A 448 -68.77 68.46 16.97
CA LEU A 448 -69.29 69.56 16.16
C LEU A 448 -69.27 70.85 16.99
#